data_AF-A0A7V1H800-F1
#
_entry.id   AF-A0A7V1H800-F1
#
_cell.length_a   1.000
_cell.length_b   1.000
_cell.length_c   1.000
_cell.angle_alpha   90.00
_cell.angle_beta   90.00
_cell.angle_gamma   90.00
#
_symmetry.space_group_name_H-M   'P 1'
#
loop_
_entity.id
_entity.type
_entity.pdbx_description
1 polymer ?
#
loop_
_entity_poly.entity_id
_entity_poly.type
_entity_poly.pdbx_seq_one_letter_code
_entity_poly.pdbx_strand_id
1 'polypeptide(L)' 'MTAKLTSKGQITIPKKVREKLGISPGEEILFSESGDTFAIRKVMKESPFDNWVGYLKIKKGTTSDKIVNDLRGK' A
#
# COMPACT_ATOMS: atom_id res chain seq x y z
N MET A 1 -2.40 14.69 -20.07
CA MET A 1 -1.05 14.11 -19.84
C MET A 1 -0.98 12.85 -20.67
N THR A 2 0.05 12.67 -21.48
CA THR A 2 0.20 11.51 -22.38
C THR A 2 1.38 10.65 -21.92
N ALA A 3 1.33 9.35 -22.21
CA ALA A 3 2.41 8.41 -21.95
C ALA A 3 2.84 7.78 -23.28
N LYS A 4 4.12 7.40 -23.38
CA LYS A 4 4.65 6.73 -24.56
C LYS A 4 4.53 5.22 -24.40
N LEU A 5 3.99 4.57 -25.43
CA LEU A 5 4.05 3.13 -25.60
C LEU A 5 5.38 2.77 -26.26
N THR A 6 6.13 1.86 -25.65
CA THR A 6 7.39 1.35 -26.24
C THR A 6 7.08 0.29 -27.30
N SER A 7 8.07 -0.04 -28.14
CA SER A 7 7.94 -1.13 -29.13
C SER A 7 7.68 -2.50 -28.50
N LYS A 8 7.99 -2.67 -27.21
CA LYS A 8 7.73 -3.89 -26.43
C LYS A 8 6.37 -3.87 -25.73
N GLY A 9 5.50 -2.89 -26.01
CA GLY A 9 4.18 -2.79 -25.39
C GLY A 9 4.19 -2.25 -23.95
N GLN A 10 5.29 -1.64 -23.48
CA GLN A 10 5.35 -1.08 -22.12
C GLN A 10 4.86 0.38 -22.12
N ILE A 11 4.09 0.77 -21.10
CA ILE A 11 3.66 2.15 -20.88
C ILE A 11 4.51 2.77 -19.78
N THR A 12 5.01 3.99 -20.01
CA THR A 12 5.72 4.74 -18.98
C THR A 12 4.76 5.54 -18.11
N ILE A 13 4.76 5.31 -16.80
CA ILE A 13 3.98 6.11 -15.84
C ILE A 13 4.78 7.35 -15.42
N PRO A 14 4.34 8.59 -15.73
CA PRO A 14 5.04 9.81 -15.34
C PRO A 14 5.19 9.94 -13.82
N LYS A 15 6.30 10.57 -13.38
CA LYS A 15 6.66 10.69 -11.96
C LYS A 15 5.50 11.20 -11.08
N LYS A 16 4.80 12.26 -11.51
CA LYS A 16 3.65 12.83 -10.79
C LYS A 16 2.51 11.83 -10.56
N VAL A 17 2.31 10.87 -11.47
CA VAL A 17 1.27 9.84 -11.30
C VAL A 17 1.77 8.71 -10.41
N ARG A 18 3.04 8.31 -10.51
CA ARG A 18 3.63 7.32 -9.59
C ARG A 18 3.54 7.76 -8.13
N GLU A 19 3.87 9.02 -7.85
CA GLU A 19 3.80 9.61 -6.51
C GLU A 19 2.36 9.62 -5.98
N LYS A 20 1.38 10.00 -6.81
CA LYS A 20 -0.04 9.98 -6.42
C LYS A 20 -0.59 8.57 -6.19
N LEU A 21 -0.14 7.60 -6.98
CA LEU A 21 -0.54 6.19 -6.82
C LEU A 21 0.25 5.48 -5.70
N GLY A 22 1.32 6.09 -5.18
CA GLY A 22 2.18 5.48 -4.17
C GLY A 22 2.88 4.22 -4.66
N ILE A 23 3.21 4.15 -5.96
CA ILE A 23 3.82 2.97 -6.58
C ILE A 23 5.34 3.11 -6.76
N SER A 24 6.05 2.02 -6.51
CA SER A 24 7.51 1.90 -6.69
C SER A 24 7.86 0.96 -7.86
N PRO A 25 9.05 1.10 -8.47
CA PRO A 25 9.52 0.15 -9.47
C PRO A 25 9.47 -1.30 -8.95
N GLY A 26 8.93 -2.22 -9.75
CA GLY A 26 8.78 -3.64 -9.38
C GLY A 26 7.48 -3.96 -8.64
N GLU A 27 6.67 -2.97 -8.26
CA GLU A 27 5.33 -3.24 -7.72
C GLU A 27 4.33 -3.60 -8.82
N GLU A 28 3.40 -4.49 -8.48
CA GLU A 28 2.28 -4.87 -9.34
C GLU A 28 1.18 -3.82 -9.31
N ILE A 29 0.51 -3.66 -10.45
CA ILE A 29 -0.54 -2.67 -10.65
C ILE A 29 -1.72 -3.37 -11.31
N LEU A 30 -2.92 -3.12 -10.80
CA LEU A 30 -4.16 -3.68 -11.34
C LEU A 30 -4.72 -2.74 -12.40
N PHE A 31 -5.01 -3.29 -13.57
CA PHE A 31 -5.83 -2.65 -14.59
C PHE A 31 -7.27 -3.16 -14.45
N SER A 32 -8.21 -2.25 -14.26
CA SER A 32 -9.64 -2.57 -14.25
C SER A 32 -10.34 -1.78 -15.35
N GLU A 33 -11.11 -2.47 -16.16
CA GLU A 33 -11.92 -1.87 -17.23
C GLU A 33 -13.23 -1.30 -16.67
N SER A 34 -13.61 -0.14 -17.16
CA SER A 34 -14.88 0.52 -16.85
C SER A 34 -15.36 1.25 -18.10
N GLY A 35 -16.22 0.58 -18.87
CA GLY A 35 -16.66 1.05 -20.19
C GLY A 35 -15.45 1.25 -21.10
N ASP A 36 -15.35 2.44 -21.71
CA ASP A 36 -14.26 2.79 -22.61
C ASP A 36 -12.97 3.26 -21.90
N THR A 37 -12.87 3.03 -20.59
CA THR A 37 -11.74 3.50 -19.78
C THR A 37 -11.08 2.37 -18.99
N PHE A 38 -9.75 2.45 -18.89
CA PHE A 38 -8.98 1.62 -17.96
C PHE A 38 -8.58 2.45 -16.75
N ALA A 39 -8.97 1.97 -15.57
CA ALA A 39 -8.50 2.49 -14.29
C ALA A 39 -7.29 1.67 -13.80
N ILE A 40 -6.31 2.38 -13.24
CA ILE A 40 -5.08 1.80 -12.70
C ILE A 40 -5.12 1.93 -11.18
N ARG A 41 -4.90 0.83 -10.46
CA ARG A 41 -4.87 0.81 -8.98
C ARG A 41 -3.63 0.07 -8.48
N LYS A 42 -3.04 0.56 -7.39
CA LYS A 42 -1.98 -0.17 -6.68
C LYS A 42 -2.57 -1.48 -6.15
N VAL A 43 -1.86 -2.59 -6.37
CA VAL A 43 -2.20 -3.86 -5.72
C VAL A 43 -1.79 -3.76 -4.25
N MET A 44 -2.76 -3.83 -3.34
CA MET A 44 -2.48 -3.98 -1.91
C MET A 44 -2.24 -5.46 -1.65
N LYS A 45 -0.99 -5.83 -1.38
CA LYS A 45 -0.67 -7.16 -0.86
C LYS A 45 -1.03 -7.19 0.62
N GLU A 46 -1.61 -8.30 1.08
CA GLU A 46 -1.82 -8.50 2.51
C GLU A 46 -0.46 -8.42 3.22
N SER A 47 -0.35 -7.50 4.16
CA SER A 47 0.78 -7.41 5.05
C SER A 47 0.69 -8.54 6.07
N PRO A 48 1.81 -9.17 6.47
CA PRO A 48 1.83 -10.05 7.64
C PRO A 48 1.28 -9.37 8.91
N PHE A 49 1.27 -8.03 8.91
CA PHE A 49 0.76 -7.20 10.00
C PHE A 49 -0.73 -6.84 9.89
N ASP A 50 -1.41 -7.15 8.78
CA ASP A 50 -2.82 -6.76 8.58
C ASP A 50 -3.73 -7.37 9.64
N ASN A 51 -3.50 -8.64 10.00
CA ASN A 51 -4.21 -9.32 11.08
C ASN A 51 -4.00 -8.69 12.47
N TRP A 52 -2.93 -7.90 12.62
CA TRP A 52 -2.55 -7.26 13.87
C TRP A 52 -3.02 -5.80 13.94
N VAL A 53 -3.50 -5.22 12.83
CA VAL A 53 -4.04 -3.87 12.80
C VAL A 53 -5.24 -3.78 13.73
N GLY A 54 -5.10 -3.01 14.81
CA GLY A 54 -6.14 -2.83 15.80
C GLY A 54 -6.19 -3.89 16.91
N TYR A 55 -5.30 -4.89 16.90
CA TYR A 55 -5.20 -5.91 17.95
C TYR A 55 -5.04 -5.28 19.35
N LEU A 56 -4.28 -4.19 19.45
CA LEU A 56 -4.07 -3.46 20.71
C LEU A 56 -5.16 -2.43 21.04
N LYS A 57 -6.18 -2.22 20.19
CA LYS A 57 -7.30 -1.29 20.50
C LYS A 57 -8.11 -1.73 21.72
N ILE A 58 -8.07 -3.02 22.05
CA ILE A 58 -8.76 -3.60 23.22
C ILE A 58 -8.09 -3.11 24.54
N LYS A 59 -6.81 -2.71 24.50
CA LYS A 59 -6.07 -2.13 25.65
C LYS A 59 -6.05 -0.60 25.62
N LYS A 60 -7.18 0.04 25.27
CA LYS A 60 -7.33 1.50 25.36
C LYS A 60 -7.02 1.95 26.79
N GLY A 61 -5.94 2.72 26.96
CA GLY A 61 -5.52 3.28 28.25
C GLY A 61 -4.18 2.77 28.79
N THR A 62 -3.60 1.73 28.19
CA THR A 62 -2.27 1.24 28.56
C THR A 62 -1.26 1.66 27.50
N THR A 63 -0.28 2.49 27.88
CA THR A 63 0.83 2.83 26.99
C THR A 63 1.70 1.60 26.74
N SER A 64 2.34 1.56 25.56
CA SER A 64 3.26 0.49 25.18
C SER A 64 4.33 0.25 26.26
N ASP A 65 4.85 1.34 26.84
CA ASP A 65 5.87 1.29 27.90
C ASP A 65 5.37 0.58 29.15
N LYS A 66 4.10 0.75 29.51
CA LYS A 66 3.52 0.11 30.70
C LYS A 66 3.38 -1.40 30.50
N ILE A 67 3.04 -1.85 29.29
CA ILE A 67 3.01 -3.28 28.94
C ILE A 67 4.43 -3.88 28.97
N VAL A 68 5.41 -3.15 28.45
CA VAL A 68 6.81 -3.60 28.41
C VAL A 68 7.43 -3.67 29.81
N ASN A 69 7.11 -2.73 30.70
CA ASN A 69 7.59 -2.76 32.08
C ASN A 69 6.98 -3.92 32.89
N ASP A 70 5.68 -4.16 32.73
CA ASP A 70 4.97 -5.26 33.40
C ASP A 70 5.52 -6.64 32.98
N LEU A 71 5.75 -6.85 31.67
CA LEU A 71 6.39 -8.07 31.15
C LEU A 71 7.84 -8.27 31.63
N ARG A 72 8.52 -7.18 32.03
CA ARG A 72 9.89 -7.20 32.57
C ARG A 72 9.92 -7.31 34.10
N GLY A 73 8.76 -7.42 34.75
CA GLY A 73 8.65 -7.53 36.20
C GLY A 73 9.10 -6.27 36.95
N LYS A 74 8.93 -5.10 36.35
CA LYS A 74 9.21 -3.78 36.95
C LYS A 74 7.94 -3.05 37.34
#